data_AF-A0A7W9X6W2-F1
#
_entry.id   AF-A0A7W9X6W2-F1
#
_cell.length_a   1.000
_cell.length_b   1.000
_cell.length_c   1.000
_cell.angle_alpha   90.00
_cell.angle_beta   90.00
_cell.angle_gamma   90.00
#
_symmetry.space_group_name_H-M   'P 1'
#
loop_
_entity.id
_entity.type
_entity.pdbx_description
1 polymer ?
#
loop_
_entity_poly.entity_id
_entity_poly.type
_entity_poly.pdbx_seq_one_letter_code
_entity_poly.pdbx_strand_id
1 'polypeptide(L)' 'MQDTLFLLIKVTVKTPYKHIHNAIRELQRETDYHIGSTKNVEVIKTEIMELKTK' A
#
# COMPACT_ATOMS: atom_id res chain seq x y z
N MET A 1 -15.74 15.90 9.86
CA MET A 1 -15.47 15.89 8.41
C MET A 1 -14.71 14.61 8.13
N GLN A 2 -15.10 13.86 7.11
CA GLN A 2 -14.43 12.62 6.73
C GLN A 2 -14.03 12.75 5.27
N ASP A 3 -12.73 12.70 5.01
CA ASP A 3 -12.17 12.79 3.67
C ASP A 3 -11.26 11.60 3.41
N THR A 4 -11.05 11.30 2.12
CA THR A 4 -10.15 10.23 1.67
C THR A 4 -8.86 10.85 1.14
N LEU A 5 -7.72 10.39 1.65
CA LEU A 5 -6.40 10.77 1.15
C LEU A 5 -5.69 9.57 0.53
N PHE A 6 -4.91 9.82 -0.52
CA PHE A 6 -4.06 8.81 -1.14
C PHE A 6 -2.61 9.03 -0.74
N LEU A 7 -2.00 8.01 -0.13
CA LEU A 7 -0.58 8.02 0.23
C LEU A 7 0.20 7.22 -0.81
N LEU A 8 1.06 7.91 -1.56
CA LEU A 8 1.95 7.29 -2.56
C LEU A 8 3.30 6.98 -1.91
N ILE A 9 3.61 5.70 -1.76
CA ILE A 9 4.89 5.24 -1.21
C ILE A 9 5.76 4.72 -2.35
N LYS A 10 6.98 5.27 -2.48
CA LYS A 10 7.97 4.75 -3.42
C LYS A 10 8.71 3.58 -2.78
N VAL A 11 8.65 2.42 -3.43
CA VAL A 11 9.38 1.22 -3.01
C VAL A 11 10.31 0.79 -4.13
N THR A 12 11.57 0.52 -3.80
CA THR A 12 12.54 -0.09 -4.73
C THR A 12 12.81 -1.50 -4.26
N VAL A 13 12.52 -2.48 -5.12
CA VAL A 13 12.65 -3.91 -4.80
C VAL A 13 13.63 -4.60 -5.72
N LYS A 14 14.33 -5.59 -5.16
CA LYS A 14 15.09 -6.59 -5.91
C LYS A 14 14.34 -7.90 -5.79
N THR A 15 14.00 -8.52 -6.90
CA THR A 15 13.17 -9.71 -6.93
C THR A 15 13.71 -10.75 -7.91
N PRO A 16 13.62 -12.06 -7.62
CA PRO A 16 13.93 -13.11 -8.57
C PRO A 16 12.81 -13.32 -9.60
N TYR A 17 11.62 -12.72 -9.43
CA TYR A 17 10.52 -12.89 -10.36
C TYR A 17 10.85 -12.30 -11.73
N LYS A 18 10.63 -13.08 -12.79
CA LYS A 18 10.77 -12.64 -14.18
C LYS A 18 9.77 -11.54 -14.56
N HIS A 19 8.58 -11.57 -13.94
CA HIS A 19 7.50 -10.61 -14.17
C HIS A 19 7.25 -9.77 -12.91
N ILE A 20 7.33 -8.45 -13.05
CA ILE A 20 7.15 -7.51 -11.94
C ILE A 20 5.76 -7.65 -11.27
N HIS A 21 4.74 -8.07 -12.02
CA HIS A 21 3.39 -8.32 -11.50
C HIS A 21 3.36 -9.29 -10.31
N ASN A 22 4.21 -10.33 -10.32
CA ASN A 22 4.28 -11.28 -9.23
C ASN A 22 4.84 -10.62 -7.96
N ALA A 23 5.86 -9.77 -8.10
CA ALA A 23 6.41 -9.01 -6.98
C ALA A 23 5.40 -7.98 -6.44
N ILE A 24 4.66 -7.31 -7.32
CA ILE A 24 3.60 -6.36 -6.92
C ILE A 24 2.51 -7.10 -6.15
N ARG A 25 2.03 -8.25 -6.65
CA ARG A 25 1.01 -9.05 -5.98
C ARG A 25 1.48 -9.58 -4.62
N GLU A 26 2.73 -10.03 -4.53
CA GLU A 26 3.32 -10.47 -3.26
C GLU A 26 3.34 -9.33 -2.25
N LEU A 27 3.87 -8.15 -2.61
CA LEU A 27 3.86 -6.99 -1.73
C LEU A 27 2.44 -6.58 -1.34
N GLN A 28 1.48 -6.59 -2.25
CA GLN A 28 0.09 -6.20 -1.93
C GLN A 28 -0.59 -7.14 -0.95
N ARG A 29 -0.20 -8.42 -0.91
CA ARG A 29 -0.80 -9.44 -0.03
C ARG A 29 -0.08 -9.57 1.30
N GLU A 30 1.25 -9.50 1.29
CA GLU A 30 2.08 -9.83 2.43
C GLU A 30 2.59 -8.58 3.18
N THR A 31 2.38 -7.37 2.64
CA THR A 31 2.76 -6.14 3.36
C THR A 31 1.82 -5.90 4.54
N ASP A 32 2.39 -5.96 5.73
CA ASP A 32 1.80 -5.35 6.92
C ASP A 32 2.24 -3.88 7.02
N TYR A 33 1.29 -3.00 7.29
CA TYR A 33 1.55 -1.56 7.39
C TYR A 33 0.63 -0.92 8.43
N HIS A 34 1.14 0.14 9.05
CA HIS A 34 0.44 0.87 10.09
C HIS A 34 0.47 2.36 9.78
N ILE A 35 -0.71 2.98 9.65
CA ILE A 35 -0.86 4.44 9.60
C ILE A 35 -1.59 4.86 10.87
N GLY A 36 -0.87 5.53 11.77
CA GLY A 36 -1.39 5.91 13.07
C GLY A 36 -2.15 7.24 13.06
N SER A 37 -3.07 7.38 14.02
CA SER A 37 -3.72 8.64 14.35
C SER A 37 -2.78 9.59 15.09
N THR A 38 -3.02 10.89 14.94
CA THR A 38 -2.36 11.96 15.71
C THR A 38 -3.42 12.82 16.39
N LYS A 39 -2.99 13.77 17.23
CA LYS A 39 -3.90 14.73 17.88
C LYS A 39 -4.84 15.50 16.92
N ASN A 40 -4.47 15.60 15.64
CA ASN A 40 -5.18 16.38 14.63
C ASN A 40 -5.82 15.52 13.53
N VAL A 41 -5.50 14.22 13.46
CA VAL A 41 -5.89 13.34 12.36
C VAL A 41 -6.24 11.97 12.91
N GLU A 42 -7.47 11.53 12.71
CA GLU A 42 -7.93 10.19 13.08
C GLU A 42 -7.96 9.29 11.84
N VAL A 43 -7.23 8.18 11.90
CA VAL A 43 -7.23 7.17 10.84
C VAL A 43 -8.37 6.18 11.10
N ILE A 44 -9.42 6.26 10.29
CA ILE A 44 -10.61 5.43 10.43
C ILE A 44 -10.42 4.06 9.77
N LYS A 45 -9.79 4.05 8.59
CA LYS A 45 -9.52 2.84 7.80
C LYS A 45 -8.27 3.04 6.97
N THR A 46 -7.52 1.98 6.80
CA THR A 46 -6.43 1.89 5.84
C THR A 46 -6.67 0.72 4.90
N GLU A 47 -6.31 0.87 3.62
CA GLU A 47 -6.27 -0.24 2.65
C GLU A 47 -5.11 -0.06 1.67
N ILE A 48 -4.43 -1.16 1.31
CA ILE A 48 -3.54 -1.18 0.15
C ILE A 48 -4.42 -1.27 -1.09
N MET A 49 -4.25 -0.32 -2.00
CA MET A 49 -4.96 -0.36 -3.28
C MET A 49 -4.42 -1.50 -4.14
N GLU A 50 -5.30 -2.43 -4.53
CA GLU A 50 -4.95 -3.49 -5.47
C GLU A 50 -4.73 -2.91 -6.87
N LEU A 51 -3.56 -3.20 -7.44
CA LEU A 51 -3.20 -2.79 -8.78
C LEU A 51 -3.61 -3.91 -9.72
N LYS A 52 -4.66 -3.67 -10.53
CA LYS A 52 -5.06 -4.57 -11.60
C LYS A 52 -4.13 -4.39 -12.80
N THR A 53 -2.91 -4.86 -12.68
CA THR A 53 -1.97 -4.95 -13.80
C THR A 53 -2.37 -6.13 -14.70
N LYS A 54 -2.70 -5.82 -15.96
CA LYS A 54 -3.04 -6.78 -17.03
C LYS A 54 -1.82 -7.60 -17.44
#